data_AF-A0A9P6H848-F1
#
_entry.id   AF-A0A9P6H848-F1
#
_cell.length_a   1.000
_cell.length_b   1.000
_cell.length_c   1.000
_cell.angle_alpha   90.00
_cell.angle_beta   90.00
_cell.angle_gamma   90.00
#
_symmetry.space_group_name_H-M   'P 1'
#
loop_
_entity.id
_entity.type
_entity.pdbx_description
1 polymer ?
#
loop_
_entity_poly.entity_id
_entity_poly.type
_entity_poly.pdbx_seq_one_letter_code
_entity_poly.pdbx_strand_id
1 'polypeptide(L)'
;MMEDLPLDANNPAVRDYLALIRLQVLTPLSLLVNITAVLVCSLSISPGIQDIEKMFPSSISPKPLLIASYLLLVYVGQVGYCILLVTARKPETKKTITKGVGIALVLANWIMGFWAVAWVMQWFLVSTVLLGILLLILLYCNVVILIYHRPELKKRPLDVAFIHAPLRFFLVLPLQVMFPYSLFVELGYTWEPGKPNQYANHQWAGFGVLLLVNLIGLTVIVVRKDIVWCVAAVWIDIAIWSAKPKPSPIFIAAITFTAVHPIALIFAAVWKKLRGTDEGQIRLPPDDNSRVDGPPPHRQQQGHSTRPPREVDTEALWG
;
A
#
# COMPACT_ATOMS: atom_id res chain seq x y z
N MET A 1 9.30 -40.83 -0.33
CA MET A 1 7.84 -40.76 -0.52
C MET A 1 7.37 -39.40 -1.07
N MET A 2 8.18 -38.72 -1.89
CA MET A 2 7.84 -37.46 -2.61
C MET A 2 8.26 -37.57 -4.09
N GLU A 3 8.22 -38.77 -4.68
CA GLU A 3 8.69 -39.02 -6.05
C GLU A 3 7.57 -39.33 -7.05
N ASP A 4 6.30 -39.38 -6.60
CA ASP A 4 5.15 -39.78 -7.44
C ASP A 4 4.21 -38.62 -7.82
N LEU A 5 4.65 -37.36 -7.74
CA LEU A 5 3.94 -36.29 -8.46
C LEU A 5 4.55 -36.16 -9.87
N PRO A 6 3.76 -36.22 -10.95
CA PRO A 6 4.21 -35.99 -12.33
C PRO A 6 4.50 -34.50 -12.60
N LEU A 7 5.09 -33.81 -11.63
CA LEU A 7 5.40 -32.39 -11.63
C LEU A 7 6.84 -32.24 -11.14
N ASP A 8 7.73 -31.87 -12.05
CA ASP A 8 9.12 -31.56 -11.72
C ASP A 8 9.20 -30.29 -10.85
N ALA A 9 9.22 -30.49 -9.53
CA ALA A 9 9.29 -29.42 -8.55
C ALA A 9 10.64 -28.69 -8.53
N ASN A 10 11.66 -29.19 -9.24
CA ASN A 10 12.94 -28.50 -9.39
C ASN A 10 12.91 -27.45 -10.51
N ASN A 11 11.91 -27.49 -11.40
CA ASN A 11 11.77 -26.48 -12.45
C ASN A 11 11.25 -25.13 -11.85
N PRO A 12 11.96 -24.00 -12.06
CA PRO A 12 11.57 -22.70 -11.52
C PRO A 12 10.18 -22.23 -12.01
N ALA A 13 9.77 -22.62 -13.21
CA ALA A 13 8.44 -22.28 -13.74
C ALA A 13 7.34 -23.00 -12.96
N VAL A 14 7.51 -24.31 -12.68
CA VAL A 14 6.55 -25.12 -11.92
C VAL A 14 6.40 -24.58 -10.49
N ARG A 15 7.51 -24.16 -9.86
CA ARG A 15 7.48 -23.51 -8.53
C ARG A 15 6.70 -22.20 -8.53
N ASP A 16 6.92 -21.35 -9.54
CA ASP A 16 6.20 -20.07 -9.67
C ASP A 16 4.68 -20.31 -9.91
N TYR A 17 4.31 -21.34 -10.69
CA TYR A 17 2.91 -21.75 -10.86
C TYR A 17 2.28 -22.30 -9.58
N LEU A 18 2.97 -23.18 -8.84
CA LEU A 18 2.49 -23.71 -7.56
C LEU A 18 2.34 -22.61 -6.51
N ALA A 19 3.27 -21.65 -6.46
CA ALA A 19 3.18 -20.48 -5.59
C ALA A 19 1.98 -19.60 -5.95
N LEU A 20 1.73 -19.39 -7.26
CA LEU A 20 0.55 -18.67 -7.74
C LEU A 20 -0.74 -19.36 -7.27
N ILE A 21 -0.88 -20.67 -7.50
CA ILE A 21 -2.06 -21.46 -7.09
C ILE A 21 -2.31 -21.35 -5.59
N ARG A 22 -1.27 -21.51 -4.77
CA ARG A 22 -1.36 -21.34 -3.32
C ARG A 22 -1.86 -19.95 -2.94
N LEU A 23 -1.35 -18.90 -3.60
CA LEU A 23 -1.79 -17.53 -3.36
C LEU A 23 -3.22 -17.27 -3.82
N GLN A 24 -3.70 -17.89 -4.92
CA GLN A 24 -5.09 -17.71 -5.36
C GLN A 24 -6.09 -18.31 -4.38
N VAL A 25 -5.71 -19.35 -3.64
CA VAL A 25 -6.56 -19.96 -2.61
C VAL A 25 -6.40 -19.25 -1.27
N LEU A 26 -5.15 -19.01 -0.85
CA LEU A 26 -4.84 -18.51 0.49
C LEU A 26 -5.23 -17.03 0.66
N THR A 27 -5.09 -16.21 -0.38
CA THR A 27 -5.41 -14.77 -0.27
C THR A 27 -6.89 -14.52 -0.05
N PRO A 28 -7.82 -15.04 -0.88
CA PRO A 28 -9.26 -14.86 -0.65
C PRO A 28 -9.72 -15.48 0.67
N LEU A 29 -9.18 -16.65 1.03
CA LEU A 29 -9.48 -17.30 2.31
C LEU A 29 -9.08 -16.41 3.49
N SER A 30 -7.85 -15.88 3.51
CA SER A 30 -7.38 -14.99 4.58
C SER A 30 -8.21 -13.71 4.68
N LEU A 31 -8.62 -13.14 3.53
CA LEU A 31 -9.47 -11.96 3.47
C LEU A 31 -10.86 -12.25 4.06
N LEU A 32 -11.46 -13.38 3.70
CA LEU A 32 -12.78 -13.78 4.20
C LEU A 32 -12.75 -13.99 5.72
N VAL A 33 -11.70 -14.63 6.24
CA VAL A 33 -11.49 -14.81 7.68
C VAL A 33 -11.35 -13.47 8.38
N ASN A 34 -10.54 -12.55 7.85
CA ASN A 34 -10.38 -11.19 8.40
C ASN A 34 -11.72 -10.45 8.46
N ILE A 35 -12.45 -10.38 7.34
CA ILE A 35 -13.76 -9.72 7.28
C ILE A 35 -14.72 -10.32 8.30
N THR A 36 -14.79 -11.65 8.36
CA THR A 36 -15.68 -12.36 9.29
C THR A 36 -15.31 -12.06 10.75
N ALA A 37 -14.02 -12.14 11.10
CA ALA A 37 -13.55 -11.84 12.44
C ALA A 37 -13.90 -10.41 12.86
N VAL A 38 -13.63 -9.42 12.01
CA VAL A 38 -13.94 -8.01 12.29
C VAL A 38 -15.45 -7.78 12.40
N LEU A 39 -16.26 -8.37 11.52
CA LEU A 39 -17.72 -8.25 11.56
C LEU A 39 -18.31 -8.87 12.83
N VAL A 40 -17.87 -10.08 13.20
CA VAL A 40 -18.31 -10.74 14.44
C VAL A 40 -17.92 -9.91 15.67
N CYS A 41 -16.67 -9.42 15.71
CA CYS A 41 -16.19 -8.55 16.79
C CYS A 41 -16.89 -7.19 16.84
N SER A 42 -17.48 -6.72 15.74
CA SER A 42 -18.16 -5.43 15.67
C SER A 42 -19.66 -5.52 15.93
N LEU A 43 -20.32 -6.59 15.46
CA LEU A 43 -21.78 -6.68 15.39
C LEU A 43 -22.37 -7.79 16.27
N SER A 44 -21.62 -8.86 16.54
CA SER A 44 -22.14 -10.05 17.22
C SER A 44 -21.72 -10.17 18.68
N ILE A 45 -20.61 -9.52 19.06
CA ILE A 45 -20.09 -9.54 20.43
C ILE A 45 -20.38 -8.19 21.10
N SER A 46 -20.80 -8.24 22.36
CA SER A 46 -21.01 -7.06 23.21
C SER A 46 -20.17 -7.19 24.48
N PRO A 47 -19.30 -6.23 24.82
CA PRO A 47 -18.98 -5.01 24.06
C PRO A 47 -18.27 -5.30 22.72
N GLY A 48 -18.67 -4.60 21.65
CA GLY A 48 -18.01 -4.73 20.34
C GLY A 48 -16.85 -3.73 20.16
N ILE A 49 -16.16 -3.77 19.01
CA ILE A 49 -15.03 -2.88 18.71
C ILE A 49 -15.35 -1.40 18.98
N GLN A 50 -16.51 -0.94 18.51
CA GLN A 50 -16.96 0.45 18.70
C GLN A 50 -17.26 0.78 20.16
N ASP A 51 -17.75 -0.18 20.94
CA ASP A 51 -18.11 0.07 22.33
C ASP A 51 -16.86 0.13 23.21
N ILE A 52 -15.85 -0.70 22.92
CA ILE A 52 -14.51 -0.57 23.51
C ILE A 52 -13.92 0.81 23.22
N GLU A 53 -14.06 1.32 21.99
CA GLU A 53 -13.58 2.66 21.65
C GLU A 53 -14.30 3.76 22.46
N LYS A 54 -15.61 3.63 22.67
CA LYS A 54 -16.39 4.56 23.52
C LYS A 54 -16.01 4.47 25.00
N MET A 55 -15.60 3.29 25.47
CA MET A 55 -15.17 3.07 26.85
C MET A 55 -13.77 3.65 27.13
N PHE A 56 -12.91 3.70 26.11
CA PHE A 56 -11.53 4.17 26.23
C PHE A 56 -11.23 5.38 25.33
N PRO A 57 -11.98 6.49 25.45
CA PRO A 57 -11.77 7.64 24.58
C PRO A 57 -10.39 8.27 24.81
N SER A 58 -9.73 8.65 23.72
CA SER A 58 -8.41 9.28 23.73
C SER A 58 -8.35 10.48 22.81
N SER A 59 -7.27 11.26 22.95
CA SER A 59 -7.12 12.55 22.29
C SER A 59 -7.12 12.41 20.76
N ILE A 60 -6.72 11.23 20.27
CA ILE A 60 -6.67 10.84 18.86
C ILE A 60 -7.82 9.92 18.40
N SER A 61 -8.82 9.61 19.25
CA SER A 61 -9.96 8.76 18.85
C SER A 61 -10.67 9.29 17.60
N PRO A 62 -10.79 8.51 16.53
CA PRO A 62 -11.49 8.94 15.32
C PRO A 62 -13.02 8.87 15.49
N LYS A 63 -13.75 9.30 14.46
CA LYS A 63 -15.18 9.05 14.35
C LYS A 63 -15.40 7.61 13.83
N PRO A 64 -16.06 6.71 14.60
CA PRO A 64 -16.13 5.29 14.25
C PRO A 64 -16.72 5.02 12.86
N LEU A 65 -17.77 5.75 12.48
CA LEU A 65 -18.43 5.59 11.17
C LEU A 65 -17.48 5.88 10.00
N LEU A 66 -16.60 6.88 10.14
CA LEU A 66 -15.65 7.23 9.08
C LEU A 66 -14.55 6.17 8.94
N ILE A 67 -14.09 5.61 10.06
CA ILE A 67 -13.15 4.48 10.05
C ILE A 67 -13.78 3.21 9.47
N ALA A 68 -15.03 2.90 9.83
CA ALA A 68 -15.76 1.76 9.26
C ALA A 68 -15.89 1.89 7.74
N SER A 69 -16.24 3.07 7.23
CA SER A 69 -16.30 3.34 5.79
C SER A 69 -14.93 3.24 5.09
N TYR A 70 -13.86 3.68 5.77
CA TYR A 70 -12.49 3.53 5.28
C TYR A 70 -12.10 2.06 5.18
N LEU A 71 -12.40 1.27 6.22
CA LEU A 71 -12.09 -0.16 6.27
C LEU A 71 -12.89 -0.94 5.21
N LEU A 72 -14.15 -0.57 4.97
CA LEU A 72 -14.94 -1.11 3.87
C LEU A 72 -14.25 -0.89 2.52
N LEU A 73 -13.72 0.32 2.28
CA LEU A 73 -12.99 0.62 1.04
C LEU A 73 -11.71 -0.23 0.90
N VAL A 74 -10.99 -0.47 2.01
CA VAL A 74 -9.85 -1.40 2.03
C VAL A 74 -10.30 -2.79 1.61
N TYR A 75 -11.38 -3.33 2.19
CA TYR A 75 -11.87 -4.65 1.84
C TYR A 75 -12.34 -4.76 0.39
N VAL A 76 -13.05 -3.75 -0.13
CA VAL A 76 -13.42 -3.69 -1.54
C VAL A 76 -12.16 -3.72 -2.44
N GLY A 77 -11.14 -2.95 -2.09
CA GLY A 77 -9.87 -2.95 -2.82
C GLY A 77 -9.15 -4.31 -2.76
N GLN A 78 -9.19 -5.00 -1.61
CA GLN A 78 -8.61 -6.34 -1.46
C GLN A 78 -9.41 -7.43 -2.21
N VAL A 79 -10.74 -7.32 -2.29
CA VAL A 79 -11.53 -8.18 -3.18
C VAL A 79 -11.13 -7.96 -4.64
N GLY A 80 -10.95 -6.70 -5.05
CA GLY A 80 -10.42 -6.36 -6.37
C GLY A 80 -9.03 -6.95 -6.62
N TYR A 81 -8.14 -6.94 -5.62
CA TYR A 81 -6.84 -7.62 -5.68
C TYR A 81 -7.00 -9.13 -5.93
N CYS A 82 -7.89 -9.80 -5.21
CA CYS A 82 -8.17 -11.23 -5.40
C CYS A 82 -8.69 -11.53 -6.82
N ILE A 83 -9.57 -10.69 -7.36
CA ILE A 83 -10.06 -10.83 -8.75
C ILE A 83 -8.90 -10.63 -9.74
N LEU A 84 -8.04 -9.63 -9.54
CA LEU A 84 -6.85 -9.44 -10.37
C LEU A 84 -5.91 -10.64 -10.31
N LEU A 85 -5.75 -11.25 -9.14
CA LEU A 85 -4.90 -12.43 -8.95
C LEU A 85 -5.32 -13.61 -9.85
N VAL A 86 -6.62 -13.79 -10.05
CA VAL A 86 -7.17 -14.85 -10.92
C VAL A 86 -7.15 -14.44 -12.39
N THR A 87 -7.47 -13.18 -12.69
CA THR A 87 -7.64 -12.69 -14.06
C THR A 87 -6.35 -12.20 -14.74
N ALA A 88 -5.28 -11.92 -13.99
CA ALA A 88 -4.06 -11.33 -14.51
C ALA A 88 -3.35 -12.26 -15.51
N ARG A 89 -3.30 -11.84 -16.77
CA ARG A 89 -2.59 -12.56 -17.84
C ARG A 89 -1.13 -12.12 -17.98
N LYS A 90 -0.79 -10.90 -17.55
CA LYS A 90 0.54 -10.31 -17.73
C LYS A 90 1.57 -10.93 -16.76
N PRO A 91 2.75 -11.37 -17.24
CA PRO A 91 3.76 -12.03 -16.40
C PRO A 91 4.35 -11.09 -15.33
N GLU A 92 4.46 -9.80 -15.64
CA GLU A 92 4.96 -8.81 -14.69
C GLU A 92 4.00 -8.58 -13.51
N THR A 93 2.69 -8.54 -13.76
CA THR A 93 1.68 -8.43 -12.70
C THR A 93 1.70 -9.69 -11.83
N LYS A 94 1.82 -10.88 -12.45
CA LYS A 94 1.99 -12.15 -11.70
C LYS A 94 3.24 -12.13 -10.82
N LYS A 95 4.39 -11.67 -11.33
CA LYS A 95 5.64 -11.57 -10.55
C LYS A 95 5.53 -10.59 -9.37
N THR A 96 4.85 -9.47 -9.58
CA THR A 96 4.58 -8.48 -8.51
C THR A 96 3.76 -9.12 -7.39
N ILE A 97 2.70 -9.85 -7.75
CA ILE A 97 1.79 -10.52 -6.84
C ILE A 97 2.49 -11.66 -6.09
N THR A 98 3.22 -12.54 -6.80
CA THR A 98 3.79 -13.75 -6.19
C THR A 98 5.04 -13.48 -5.37
N LYS A 99 5.93 -12.58 -5.82
CA LYS A 99 7.23 -12.33 -5.18
C LYS A 99 7.23 -11.08 -4.29
N GLY A 100 6.30 -10.16 -4.50
CA GLY A 100 6.28 -8.88 -3.78
C GLY A 100 5.27 -8.82 -2.63
N VAL A 101 4.05 -9.30 -2.84
CA VAL A 101 2.90 -8.88 -2.02
C VAL A 101 2.12 -10.03 -1.42
N GLY A 102 1.95 -11.14 -2.15
CA GLY A 102 0.92 -12.13 -1.87
C GLY A 102 0.95 -12.69 -0.46
N ILE A 103 2.08 -13.25 -0.02
CA ILE A 103 2.15 -13.91 1.29
C ILE A 103 2.12 -12.92 2.45
N ALA A 104 2.70 -11.74 2.26
CA ALA A 104 2.69 -10.70 3.28
C ALA A 104 1.30 -10.09 3.45
N LEU A 105 0.51 -9.96 2.37
CA LEU A 105 -0.90 -9.55 2.45
C LEU A 105 -1.77 -10.61 3.15
N VAL A 106 -1.53 -11.90 2.88
CA VAL A 106 -2.18 -13.00 3.62
C VAL A 106 -1.92 -12.87 5.11
N LEU A 107 -0.65 -12.70 5.51
CA LEU A 107 -0.27 -12.55 6.92
C LEU A 107 -0.89 -11.30 7.55
N ALA A 108 -0.90 -10.18 6.81
CA ALA A 108 -1.54 -8.94 7.27
C ALA A 108 -3.05 -9.15 7.55
N ASN A 109 -3.76 -9.92 6.71
CA ASN A 109 -5.16 -10.24 6.93
C ASN A 109 -5.39 -11.09 8.18
N TRP A 110 -4.56 -12.12 8.40
CA TRP A 110 -4.62 -12.93 9.62
C TRP A 110 -4.36 -12.10 10.89
N ILE A 111 -3.32 -11.27 10.87
CA ILE A 111 -2.96 -10.42 12.01
C ILE A 111 -4.06 -9.41 12.30
N MET A 112 -4.67 -8.81 11.27
CA MET A 112 -5.81 -7.90 11.44
C MET A 112 -7.03 -8.61 12.04
N GLY A 113 -7.29 -9.86 11.65
CA GLY A 113 -8.36 -10.67 12.25
C GLY A 113 -8.08 -10.97 13.73
N PHE A 114 -6.85 -11.40 14.07
CA PHE A 114 -6.47 -11.66 15.46
C PHE A 114 -6.43 -10.38 16.31
N TRP A 115 -6.06 -9.24 15.70
CA TRP A 115 -6.10 -7.94 16.36
C TRP A 115 -7.52 -7.60 16.81
N ALA A 116 -8.53 -7.82 15.96
CA ALA A 116 -9.92 -7.53 16.31
C ALA A 116 -10.39 -8.33 17.53
N VAL A 117 -10.02 -9.60 17.60
CA VAL A 117 -10.30 -10.47 18.76
C VAL A 117 -9.57 -9.96 20.00
N ALA A 118 -8.27 -9.69 19.91
CA ALA A 118 -7.48 -9.18 21.03
C ALA A 118 -8.02 -7.84 21.56
N TRP A 119 -8.48 -6.96 20.66
CA TRP A 119 -9.08 -5.67 21.01
C TRP A 119 -10.39 -5.83 21.80
N VAL A 120 -11.30 -6.68 21.32
CA VAL A 120 -12.58 -6.94 22.01
C VAL A 120 -12.38 -7.62 23.35
N MET A 121 -11.39 -8.51 23.46
CA MET A 121 -10.99 -9.14 24.72
C MET A 121 -10.25 -8.19 25.68
N GLN A 122 -10.03 -6.93 25.31
CA GLN A 122 -9.28 -5.93 26.07
C GLN A 122 -7.82 -6.34 26.37
N TRP A 123 -7.24 -7.20 25.54
CA TRP A 123 -5.81 -7.53 25.61
C TRP A 123 -5.00 -6.46 24.88
N PHE A 124 -5.01 -5.23 25.42
CA PHE A 124 -4.47 -4.04 24.75
C PHE A 124 -2.98 -4.15 24.42
N LEU A 125 -2.17 -4.78 25.29
CA LEU A 125 -0.78 -5.08 24.99
C LEU A 125 -0.64 -5.99 23.76
N VAL A 126 -1.37 -7.11 23.73
CA VAL A 126 -1.36 -8.06 22.61
C VAL A 126 -1.86 -7.38 21.34
N SER A 127 -2.91 -6.57 21.45
CA SER A 127 -3.47 -5.77 20.36
C SER A 127 -2.43 -4.81 19.78
N THR A 128 -1.70 -4.10 20.64
CA THR A 128 -0.65 -3.16 20.24
C THR A 128 0.53 -3.87 19.57
N VAL A 129 0.94 -5.03 20.09
CA VAL A 129 1.99 -5.87 19.48
C VAL A 129 1.55 -6.36 18.10
N LEU A 130 0.31 -6.86 17.96
CA LEU A 130 -0.23 -7.31 16.68
C LEU A 130 -0.28 -6.18 15.66
N LEU A 131 -0.69 -4.96 16.06
CA LEU A 131 -0.68 -3.78 15.19
C LEU A 131 0.73 -3.37 14.79
N GLY A 132 1.71 -3.49 15.70
CA GLY A 132 3.12 -3.27 15.38
C GLY A 132 3.62 -4.24 14.31
N ILE A 133 3.33 -5.53 14.47
CA ILE A 133 3.68 -6.56 13.48
C ILE A 133 2.97 -6.29 12.14
N LEU A 134 1.67 -5.93 12.17
CA LEU A 134 0.90 -5.57 10.99
C LEU A 134 1.54 -4.40 10.25
N LEU A 135 1.92 -3.35 10.97
CA LEU A 135 2.56 -2.16 10.41
C LEU A 135 3.89 -2.51 9.76
N LEU A 136 4.72 -3.35 10.40
CA LEU A 136 6.00 -3.80 9.83
C LEU A 136 5.81 -4.60 8.53
N ILE A 137 4.83 -5.51 8.50
CA ILE A 137 4.53 -6.31 7.30
C ILE A 137 4.04 -5.40 6.17
N LEU A 138 3.12 -4.47 6.46
CA LEU A 138 2.59 -3.56 5.45
C LEU A 138 3.65 -2.56 4.97
N LEU A 139 4.55 -2.12 5.85
CA LEU A 139 5.69 -1.29 5.49
C LEU A 139 6.64 -2.06 4.56
N TYR A 140 6.96 -3.31 4.91
CA TYR A 140 7.75 -4.20 4.06
C TYR A 140 7.13 -4.35 2.67
N CYS A 141 5.83 -4.65 2.57
CA CYS A 141 5.11 -4.71 1.29
C CYS A 141 5.28 -3.43 0.49
N ASN A 142 5.05 -2.27 1.12
CA ASN A 142 5.13 -0.99 0.45
C ASN A 142 6.56 -0.68 -0.03
N VAL A 143 7.60 -1.02 0.74
CA VAL A 143 9.00 -0.85 0.36
C VAL A 143 9.37 -1.79 -0.80
N VAL A 144 8.99 -3.07 -0.75
CA VAL A 144 9.26 -4.05 -1.81
C VAL A 144 8.60 -3.61 -3.12
N ILE A 145 7.34 -3.20 -3.08
CA ILE A 145 6.66 -2.64 -4.25
C ILE A 145 7.37 -1.38 -4.74
N LEU A 146 7.81 -0.51 -3.83
CA LEU A 146 8.50 0.74 -4.18
C LEU A 146 9.80 0.51 -4.97
N ILE A 147 10.57 -0.48 -4.57
CA ILE A 147 11.90 -0.80 -5.12
C ILE A 147 11.75 -1.62 -6.41
N TYR A 148 10.96 -2.68 -6.37
CA TYR A 148 10.94 -3.68 -7.43
C TYR A 148 9.84 -3.46 -8.49
N HIS A 149 8.76 -2.74 -8.16
CA HIS A 149 7.59 -2.59 -9.05
C HIS A 149 7.01 -1.17 -8.96
N ARG A 150 7.62 -0.20 -9.65
CA ARG A 150 7.15 1.20 -9.60
C ARG A 150 5.74 1.34 -10.19
N PRO A 151 4.85 2.12 -9.55
CA PRO A 151 3.51 2.37 -10.06
C PRO A 151 3.57 3.24 -11.33
N GLU A 152 3.19 2.67 -12.47
CA GLU A 152 3.08 3.40 -13.74
C GLU A 152 1.61 3.72 -14.05
N LEU A 153 1.09 4.81 -13.48
CA LEU A 153 -0.32 5.22 -13.61
C LEU A 153 -0.79 5.32 -15.09
N LYS A 154 0.10 5.73 -16.00
CA LYS A 154 -0.22 5.89 -17.43
C LYS A 154 -0.28 4.56 -18.20
N LYS A 155 0.44 3.53 -17.77
CA LYS A 155 0.53 2.26 -18.51
C LYS A 155 -0.28 1.14 -17.86
N ARG A 156 -0.49 1.18 -16.54
CA ARG A 156 -1.13 0.12 -15.74
C ARG A 156 -2.03 0.68 -14.66
N PRO A 157 -3.16 1.34 -15.02
CA PRO A 157 -4.04 1.97 -14.04
C PRO A 157 -4.71 0.96 -13.10
N LEU A 158 -5.04 -0.25 -13.58
CA LEU A 158 -5.67 -1.30 -12.77
C LEU A 158 -4.72 -1.86 -11.70
N ASP A 159 -3.43 -2.05 -12.03
CA ASP A 159 -2.43 -2.50 -11.07
C ASP A 159 -2.27 -1.45 -9.94
N VAL A 160 -2.29 -0.15 -10.28
CA VAL A 160 -2.27 0.92 -9.27
C VAL A 160 -3.54 0.90 -8.41
N ALA A 161 -4.71 0.75 -9.01
CA ALA A 161 -6.00 0.79 -8.30
C ALA A 161 -6.21 -0.40 -7.36
N PHE A 162 -5.75 -1.60 -7.72
CA PHE A 162 -6.10 -2.83 -6.98
C PHE A 162 -4.89 -3.52 -6.35
N ILE A 163 -3.65 -3.11 -6.62
CA ILE A 163 -2.47 -3.59 -5.89
C ILE A 163 -1.97 -2.48 -4.98
N HIS A 164 -1.59 -1.33 -5.54
CA HIS A 164 -0.98 -0.26 -4.75
C HIS A 164 -1.97 0.44 -3.83
N ALA A 165 -3.19 0.72 -4.32
CA ALA A 165 -4.16 1.47 -3.53
C ALA A 165 -4.60 0.73 -2.25
N PRO A 166 -5.13 -0.51 -2.30
CA PRO A 166 -5.56 -1.21 -1.09
C PRO A 166 -4.42 -1.41 -0.10
N LEU A 167 -3.18 -1.68 -0.54
CA LEU A 167 -2.03 -1.85 0.36
C LEU A 167 -1.63 -0.55 1.05
N ARG A 168 -1.70 0.59 0.36
CA ARG A 168 -1.40 1.89 0.95
C ARG A 168 -2.50 2.33 1.89
N PHE A 169 -3.77 2.17 1.50
CA PHE A 169 -4.88 2.42 2.40
C PHE A 169 -4.79 1.54 3.65
N PHE A 170 -4.44 0.26 3.47
CA PHE A 170 -4.27 -0.66 4.58
C PHE A 170 -3.06 -0.33 5.46
N LEU A 171 -1.99 0.25 4.92
CA LEU A 171 -0.83 0.73 5.71
C LEU A 171 -1.14 2.02 6.48
N VAL A 172 -1.82 2.97 5.85
CA VAL A 172 -2.09 4.29 6.45
C VAL A 172 -2.99 4.17 7.67
N LEU A 173 -3.96 3.25 7.65
CA LEU A 173 -4.90 3.04 8.77
C LEU A 173 -4.22 2.68 10.11
N PRO A 174 -3.40 1.62 10.22
CA PRO A 174 -2.67 1.31 11.43
C PRO A 174 -1.61 2.35 11.75
N LEU A 175 -0.94 2.91 10.74
CA LEU A 175 0.12 3.90 10.95
C LEU A 175 -0.41 5.20 11.59
N GLN A 176 -1.54 5.73 11.11
CA GLN A 176 -2.07 7.01 11.59
C GLN A 176 -3.02 6.89 12.78
N VAL A 177 -3.78 5.79 12.87
CA VAL A 177 -4.83 5.66 13.88
C VAL A 177 -4.64 4.43 14.74
N MET A 178 -4.71 3.23 14.17
CA MET A 178 -4.95 2.06 15.03
C MET A 178 -3.79 1.82 15.99
N PHE A 179 -2.55 1.87 15.51
CA PHE A 179 -1.38 1.65 16.36
C PHE A 179 -1.21 2.76 17.39
N PRO A 180 -1.17 4.06 17.01
CA PRO A 180 -1.19 5.16 17.97
C PRO A 180 -2.30 5.06 19.01
N TYR A 181 -3.51 4.74 18.58
CA TYR A 181 -4.68 4.65 19.44
C TYR A 181 -4.58 3.50 20.43
N SER A 182 -4.21 2.30 19.95
CA SER A 182 -4.00 1.13 20.81
C SER A 182 -2.90 1.38 21.85
N LEU A 183 -1.81 2.04 21.44
CA LEU A 183 -0.74 2.44 22.35
C LEU A 183 -1.23 3.42 23.41
N PHE A 184 -2.11 4.38 23.05
CA PHE A 184 -2.67 5.33 24.02
C PHE A 184 -3.58 4.65 25.02
N VAL A 185 -4.37 3.66 24.60
CA VAL A 185 -5.19 2.85 25.52
C VAL A 185 -4.30 2.04 26.46
N GLU A 186 -3.27 1.37 25.95
CA GLU A 186 -2.32 0.61 26.76
C GLU A 186 -1.57 1.48 27.79
N LEU A 187 -1.13 2.67 27.38
CA LEU A 187 -0.43 3.62 28.28
C LEU A 187 -1.37 4.33 29.27
N GLY A 188 -2.68 4.08 29.21
CA GLY A 188 -3.67 4.76 30.04
C GLY A 188 -3.86 6.24 29.68
N TYR A 189 -3.49 6.66 28.46
CA TYR A 189 -3.73 8.01 27.93
C TYR A 189 -5.17 8.18 27.43
N THR A 190 -6.12 7.69 28.22
CA THR A 190 -7.57 7.76 27.99
C THR A 190 -8.21 8.62 29.09
N TRP A 191 -9.48 8.95 28.93
CA TRP A 191 -10.25 9.62 29.98
C TRP A 191 -11.57 8.91 30.24
N GLU A 192 -12.16 9.16 31.40
CA GLU A 192 -13.43 8.56 31.77
C GLU A 192 -14.57 9.06 30.86
N PRO A 193 -15.35 8.15 30.24
CA PRO A 193 -16.55 8.51 29.50
C PRO A 193 -17.52 9.28 30.40
N GLY A 194 -17.90 10.50 30.00
CA GLY A 194 -18.86 11.33 30.74
C GLY A 194 -18.26 12.42 31.64
N LYS A 195 -16.93 12.56 31.73
CA LYS A 195 -16.27 13.71 32.36
C LYS A 195 -15.72 14.69 31.30
N PRO A 196 -16.51 15.68 30.84
CA PRO A 196 -16.15 16.56 29.73
C PRO A 196 -15.02 17.55 30.05
N ASN A 197 -14.48 17.58 31.27
CA ASN A 197 -13.36 18.46 31.64
C ASN A 197 -11.98 17.83 31.44
N GLN A 198 -11.90 16.52 31.12
CA GLN A 198 -10.63 15.79 31.05
C GLN A 198 -10.15 15.52 29.62
N TYR A 199 -10.89 15.95 28.59
CA TYR A 199 -10.51 15.70 27.19
C TYR A 199 -9.16 16.31 26.81
N ALA A 200 -8.72 17.38 27.50
CA ALA A 200 -7.44 18.05 27.27
C ALA A 200 -6.24 17.30 27.88
N ASN A 201 -6.47 16.23 28.66
CA ASN A 201 -5.40 15.42 29.21
C ASN A 201 -4.60 14.76 28.09
N HIS A 202 -3.28 14.72 28.24
CA HIS A 202 -2.35 14.12 27.28
C HIS A 202 -2.48 14.68 25.84
N GLN A 203 -3.03 15.89 25.68
CA GLN A 203 -3.20 16.53 24.36
C GLN A 203 -1.88 16.73 23.61
N TRP A 204 -0.78 16.97 24.32
CA TRP A 204 0.54 17.15 23.73
C TRP A 204 1.14 15.84 23.19
N ALA A 205 0.89 14.72 23.85
CA ALA A 205 1.27 13.41 23.32
C ALA A 205 0.49 13.11 22.03
N GLY A 206 -0.83 13.32 22.05
CA GLY A 206 -1.68 13.15 20.86
C GLY A 206 -1.27 14.07 19.71
N PHE A 207 -0.98 15.34 20.01
CA PHE A 207 -0.48 16.30 19.04
C PHE A 207 0.87 15.87 18.45
N GLY A 208 1.82 15.44 19.27
CA GLY A 208 3.14 14.99 18.81
C GLY A 208 3.05 13.80 17.86
N VAL A 209 2.22 12.80 18.19
CA VAL A 209 2.02 11.62 17.32
C VAL A 209 1.30 12.01 16.03
N LEU A 210 0.22 12.78 16.10
CA LEU A 210 -0.51 13.23 14.91
C LEU A 210 0.39 14.05 13.99
N LEU A 211 1.18 14.98 14.54
CA LEU A 211 2.14 15.79 13.80
C LEU A 211 3.19 14.91 13.12
N LEU A 212 3.80 13.98 13.86
CA LEU A 212 4.85 13.10 13.35
C LEU A 212 4.35 12.26 12.16
N VAL A 213 3.21 11.58 12.33
CA VAL A 213 2.70 10.70 11.27
C VAL A 213 2.24 11.49 10.06
N ASN A 214 1.65 12.68 10.25
CA ASN A 214 1.28 13.54 9.15
C ASN A 214 2.48 14.18 8.43
N LEU A 215 3.56 14.50 9.14
CA LEU A 215 4.81 14.93 8.49
C LEU A 215 5.45 13.82 7.66
N ILE A 216 5.40 12.57 8.14
CA ILE A 216 5.83 11.40 7.35
C ILE A 216 4.94 11.28 6.10
N GLY A 217 3.62 11.38 6.25
CA GLY A 217 2.67 11.33 5.14
C GLY A 217 2.90 12.43 4.12
N LEU A 218 3.08 13.66 4.57
CA LEU A 218 3.42 14.82 3.75
C LEU A 218 4.71 14.59 2.95
N THR A 219 5.74 14.06 3.59
CA THR A 219 7.02 13.73 2.94
C THR A 219 6.81 12.71 1.82
N VAL A 220 6.04 11.65 2.07
CA VAL A 220 5.68 10.64 1.05
C VAL A 220 4.93 11.29 -0.11
N ILE A 221 3.94 12.14 0.18
CA ILE A 221 3.13 12.84 -0.82
C ILE A 221 3.97 13.77 -1.69
N VAL A 222 4.86 14.58 -1.12
CA VAL A 222 5.69 15.54 -1.88
C VAL A 222 6.73 14.82 -2.74
N VAL A 223 7.46 13.88 -2.14
CA VAL A 223 8.56 13.17 -2.82
C VAL A 223 8.02 12.24 -3.91
N ARG A 224 6.96 11.49 -3.61
CA ARG A 224 6.45 10.44 -4.50
C ARG A 224 5.24 10.87 -5.33
N LYS A 225 4.61 12.00 -5.03
CA LYS A 225 3.36 12.47 -5.67
C LYS A 225 2.25 11.43 -5.55
N ASP A 226 2.16 10.83 -4.37
CA ASP A 226 1.30 9.69 -4.10
C ASP A 226 -0.13 10.14 -3.78
N ILE A 227 -1.00 10.09 -4.80
CA ILE A 227 -2.41 10.47 -4.69
C ILE A 227 -3.15 9.57 -3.70
N VAL A 228 -2.84 8.27 -3.71
CA VAL A 228 -3.50 7.29 -2.83
C VAL A 228 -3.19 7.60 -1.38
N TRP A 229 -1.91 7.84 -1.06
CA TRP A 229 -1.51 8.23 0.30
C TRP A 229 -2.16 9.54 0.73
N CYS A 230 -2.25 10.52 -0.17
CA CYS A 230 -2.91 11.80 0.09
C CYS A 230 -4.38 11.61 0.46
N VAL A 231 -5.14 10.84 -0.34
CA VAL A 231 -6.57 10.59 -0.07
C VAL A 231 -6.73 9.83 1.25
N ALA A 232 -5.91 8.81 1.49
CA ALA A 232 -5.94 8.04 2.73
C ALA A 232 -5.66 8.90 3.97
N ALA A 233 -4.60 9.71 3.95
CA ALA A 233 -4.23 10.59 5.05
C ALA A 233 -5.31 11.64 5.33
N VAL A 234 -5.82 12.30 4.29
CA VAL A 234 -6.91 13.29 4.41
C VAL A 234 -8.16 12.65 5.01
N TRP A 235 -8.51 11.42 4.61
CA TRP A 235 -9.68 10.72 5.15
C TRP A 235 -9.54 10.47 6.65
N ILE A 236 -8.36 10.04 7.09
CA ILE A 236 -8.08 9.80 8.50
C ILE A 236 -8.08 11.10 9.29
N ASP A 237 -7.47 12.17 8.78
CA ASP A 237 -7.53 13.48 9.43
C ASP A 237 -9.00 13.93 9.61
N ILE A 238 -9.84 13.77 8.58
CA ILE A 238 -11.30 14.01 8.65
C ILE A 238 -11.95 13.15 9.73
N ALA A 239 -11.59 11.87 9.82
CA ALA A 239 -12.10 11.00 10.87
C ALA A 239 -11.73 11.50 12.27
N ILE A 240 -10.51 11.99 12.48
CA ILE A 240 -10.02 12.50 13.76
C ILE A 240 -10.73 13.79 14.16
N TRP A 241 -10.74 14.82 13.30
CA TRP A 241 -11.33 16.11 13.68
C TRP A 241 -12.87 16.09 13.70
N SER A 242 -13.52 15.13 13.03
CA SER A 242 -14.98 14.97 13.05
C SER A 242 -15.52 14.38 14.36
N ALA A 243 -14.68 13.73 15.16
CA ALA A 243 -15.06 13.28 16.50
C ALA A 243 -15.09 14.47 17.47
N LYS A 244 -16.05 14.52 18.39
CA LYS A 244 -16.18 15.58 19.40
C LYS A 244 -16.41 14.97 20.79
N PRO A 245 -15.90 15.58 21.88
CA PRO A 245 -15.02 16.77 21.94
C PRO A 245 -13.56 16.45 21.57
N LYS A 246 -12.78 17.47 21.15
CA LYS A 246 -11.36 17.32 20.79
C LYS A 246 -10.49 18.43 21.37
N PRO A 247 -9.27 18.13 21.83
CA PRO A 247 -8.30 19.15 22.22
C PRO A 247 -7.95 20.07 21.06
N SER A 248 -7.87 21.38 21.34
CA SER A 248 -7.56 22.40 20.33
C SER A 248 -6.31 22.11 19.50
N PRO A 249 -5.17 21.67 20.09
CA PRO A 249 -3.96 21.40 19.29
C PRO A 249 -4.15 20.30 18.24
N ILE A 250 -4.86 19.23 18.61
CA ILE A 250 -5.12 18.08 17.73
C ILE A 250 -6.12 18.47 16.65
N PHE A 251 -7.18 19.20 17.03
CA PHE A 251 -8.20 19.68 16.09
C PHE A 251 -7.60 20.60 15.02
N ILE A 252 -6.79 21.59 15.45
CA ILE A 252 -6.12 22.52 14.54
C ILE A 252 -5.15 21.77 13.63
N ALA A 253 -4.35 20.85 14.18
CA ALA A 253 -3.39 20.08 13.40
C ALA A 253 -4.07 19.20 12.34
N ALA A 254 -5.10 18.45 12.72
CA ALA A 254 -5.84 17.59 11.80
C ALA A 254 -6.50 18.38 10.66
N ILE A 255 -7.11 19.54 10.95
CA ILE A 255 -7.66 20.43 9.91
C ILE A 255 -6.56 20.99 9.01
N THR A 256 -5.43 21.39 9.60
CA THR A 256 -4.30 21.92 8.85
C THR A 256 -3.77 20.88 7.87
N PHE A 257 -3.54 19.64 8.30
CA PHE A 257 -3.06 18.57 7.43
C PHE A 257 -4.10 18.10 6.40
N THR A 258 -5.41 18.16 6.73
CA THR A 258 -6.49 17.97 5.76
C THR A 258 -6.34 18.89 4.54
N ALA A 259 -5.90 20.14 4.75
CA ALA A 259 -5.67 21.12 3.68
C ALA A 259 -4.25 21.05 3.09
N VAL A 260 -3.22 20.85 3.92
CA VAL A 260 -1.82 20.87 3.49
C VAL A 260 -1.50 19.68 2.57
N HIS A 261 -2.01 18.49 2.84
CA HIS A 261 -1.77 17.32 1.99
C HIS A 261 -2.15 17.54 0.51
N PRO A 262 -3.39 17.94 0.15
CA PRO A 262 -3.76 18.16 -1.24
C PRO A 262 -3.01 19.36 -1.86
N ILE A 263 -2.78 20.44 -1.10
CA ILE A 263 -2.01 21.59 -1.59
C ILE A 263 -0.58 21.18 -1.93
N ALA A 264 0.06 20.40 -1.05
CA ALA A 264 1.41 19.91 -1.27
C ALA A 264 1.51 18.96 -2.48
N LEU A 265 0.49 18.13 -2.70
CA LEU A 265 0.41 17.27 -3.89
C LEU A 265 0.31 18.11 -5.17
N ILE A 266 -0.55 19.13 -5.19
CA ILE A 266 -0.71 20.05 -6.33
C ILE A 266 0.61 20.80 -6.58
N PHE A 267 1.21 21.35 -5.53
CA PHE A 267 2.47 22.07 -5.62
C PHE A 267 3.59 21.17 -6.18
N ALA A 268 3.72 19.94 -5.67
CA ALA A 268 4.69 18.98 -6.17
C ALA A 268 4.46 18.60 -7.64
N ALA A 269 3.18 18.48 -8.07
CA ALA A 269 2.83 18.21 -9.45
C ALA A 269 3.17 19.38 -10.39
N VAL A 270 2.83 20.61 -10.00
CA VAL A 270 3.15 21.84 -10.73
C VAL A 270 4.67 22.03 -10.83
N TRP A 271 5.40 21.87 -9.73
CA TRP A 271 6.85 21.98 -9.69
C TRP A 271 7.55 21.05 -10.68
N LYS A 272 7.09 19.79 -10.76
CA LYS A 272 7.61 18.82 -11.75
C LYS A 272 7.29 19.24 -13.18
N LYS A 273 6.09 19.78 -13.43
CA LYS A 273 5.71 20.24 -14.77
C LYS A 273 6.58 21.43 -15.21
N LEU A 274 6.91 22.34 -14.28
CA LEU A 274 7.76 23.50 -14.57
C LEU A 274 9.23 23.12 -14.81
N ARG A 275 9.79 22.17 -14.03
CA ARG A 275 11.17 21.69 -14.22
C ARG A 275 11.35 20.63 -15.31
N GLY A 276 10.27 19.93 -15.70
CA GLY A 276 10.31 18.84 -16.68
C GLY A 276 10.55 19.27 -18.12
N THR A 277 10.76 20.56 -18.38
CA THR A 277 11.11 21.09 -19.71
C THR A 277 12.61 20.95 -20.00
N ASP A 278 13.47 20.81 -18.98
CA ASP A 278 14.93 20.86 -19.14
C ASP A 278 15.63 19.49 -19.33
N GLU A 279 14.96 18.36 -19.07
CA GLU A 279 15.59 17.02 -19.12
C GLU A 279 15.42 16.29 -20.47
N GLY A 280 14.94 16.98 -21.51
CA GLY A 280 14.53 16.35 -22.78
C GLY A 280 15.44 16.55 -24.00
N GLN A 281 16.58 17.23 -23.89
CA GLN A 281 17.33 17.69 -25.07
C GLN A 281 18.78 17.22 -25.20
N ILE A 282 19.17 16.09 -24.59
CA ILE A 282 20.37 15.38 -25.04
C ILE A 282 19.95 14.45 -26.18
N ARG A 283 19.77 15.06 -27.35
CA ARG A 283 19.64 14.34 -28.62
C ARG A 283 21.04 13.82 -28.94
N LEU A 284 21.24 12.51 -28.92
CA LEU A 284 22.44 11.90 -29.49
C LEU A 284 22.55 12.38 -30.95
N PRO A 285 23.75 12.81 -31.41
CA PRO A 285 23.96 13.16 -32.81
C PRO A 285 23.49 11.99 -33.69
N PRO A 286 22.76 12.24 -34.79
CA PRO A 286 22.48 11.18 -35.75
C PRO A 286 23.82 10.65 -36.28
N ASP A 287 24.03 9.34 -36.19
CA ASP A 287 25.17 8.68 -36.84
C ASP A 287 25.09 8.96 -38.35
N ASP A 288 26.10 9.66 -38.88
CA ASP A 288 26.23 10.13 -40.26
C ASP A 288 26.51 8.99 -41.26
N ASN A 289 25.71 7.92 -41.24
CA ASN A 289 25.84 6.76 -42.15
C ASN A 289 24.70 6.62 -43.15
N SER A 290 24.18 7.73 -43.68
CA SER A 290 23.16 7.70 -44.74
C SER A 290 23.18 8.96 -45.62
N ARG A 291 24.29 9.20 -46.34
CA ARG A 291 24.27 10.02 -47.57
C ARG A 291 24.52 9.11 -48.77
N VAL A 292 23.41 8.62 -49.32
CA VAL A 292 23.34 8.13 -50.69
C VAL A 292 22.94 9.34 -51.53
N ASP A 293 23.82 9.80 -52.42
CA ASP A 293 23.51 10.42 -53.71
C ASP A 293 24.81 10.84 -54.45
N GLY A 294 25.20 10.09 -55.49
CA GLY A 294 26.24 10.47 -56.46
C GLY A 294 26.94 9.28 -57.18
N PRO A 295 27.28 9.39 -58.49
CA PRO A 295 27.26 8.28 -59.46
C PRO A 295 28.60 7.52 -59.64
N PRO A 296 28.61 6.36 -60.34
CA PRO A 296 29.65 5.35 -60.17
C PRO A 296 30.90 5.58 -61.03
N PRO A 297 32.05 5.04 -60.60
CA PRO A 297 32.95 4.41 -61.54
C PRO A 297 33.44 3.02 -61.10
N HIS A 298 33.95 2.32 -62.10
CA HIS A 298 34.28 0.91 -62.17
C HIS A 298 35.36 0.36 -61.21
N ARG A 299 35.21 -0.95 -60.98
CA ARG A 299 36.23 -2.03 -60.95
C ARG A 299 36.98 -2.39 -59.66
N GLN A 300 36.97 -3.72 -59.46
CA GLN A 300 37.99 -4.62 -58.89
C GLN A 300 37.96 -4.96 -57.39
N GLN A 301 37.41 -6.16 -57.14
CA GLN A 301 38.04 -7.35 -56.56
C GLN A 301 38.67 -7.31 -55.15
N GLN A 302 38.27 -8.34 -54.39
CA GLN A 302 38.95 -9.05 -53.29
C GLN A 302 38.73 -8.57 -51.85
N GLY A 303 38.16 -9.48 -51.05
CA GLY A 303 38.70 -9.78 -49.74
C GLY A 303 37.76 -9.65 -48.54
N HIS A 304 37.60 -10.77 -47.83
CA HIS A 304 37.20 -10.88 -46.42
C HIS A 304 35.71 -10.82 -46.05
N SER A 305 35.19 -12.04 -45.92
CA SER A 305 34.18 -12.49 -44.97
C SER A 305 34.22 -11.79 -43.61
N THR A 306 33.11 -11.13 -43.25
CA THR A 306 32.63 -11.02 -41.87
C THR A 306 31.10 -10.99 -41.92
N ARG A 307 30.48 -12.16 -41.73
CA ARG A 307 29.05 -12.27 -41.47
C ARG A 307 28.77 -11.65 -40.09
N PRO A 308 27.84 -10.68 -39.96
CA PRO A 308 27.42 -10.22 -38.64
C PRO A 308 26.69 -11.34 -37.89
N PRO A 309 26.79 -11.39 -36.55
CA PRO A 309 26.14 -12.42 -35.74
C PRO A 309 24.62 -12.34 -35.92
N ARG A 310 24.06 -13.44 -36.42
CA ARG A 310 22.62 -13.66 -36.57
C ARG A 310 21.98 -13.63 -35.18
N GLU A 311 21.03 -12.72 -34.95
CA GLU A 311 20.15 -12.77 -33.79
C GLU A 311 19.48 -14.16 -33.75
N VAL A 312 19.61 -14.82 -32.60
CA VAL A 312 18.95 -16.09 -32.33
C VAL A 312 17.48 -15.78 -32.12
N ASP A 313 16.66 -16.28 -33.04
CA ASP A 313 15.22 -16.15 -33.04
C ASP A 313 14.64 -16.90 -31.83
N THR A 314 14.29 -16.18 -30.77
CA THR A 314 13.80 -16.74 -29.50
C THR A 314 12.38 -17.29 -29.62
N GLU A 315 11.67 -16.98 -30.69
CA GLU A 315 10.32 -17.48 -30.97
C GLU A 315 10.32 -18.93 -31.49
N ALA A 316 11.46 -19.45 -31.95
CA ALA A 316 11.60 -20.86 -32.33
C ALA A 316 11.81 -21.82 -31.15
N LEU A 317 12.03 -21.30 -29.93
CA LEU A 317 12.32 -22.12 -28.74
C LEU A 317 11.08 -22.47 -27.90
N TRP A 318 9.90 -21.95 -28.25
CA TRP A 318 8.66 -22.11 -27.47
C TRP A 318 7.48 -22.57 -28.34
N GLY A 319 7.72 -23.57 -29.19
CA GLY A 319 6.63 -24.39 -29.75
C GLY A 319 5.88 -25.13 -28.65
#